data_AF-U3AML7-F1
#
_entry.id   AF-U3AML7-F1
#
_cell.length_a   1.000
_cell.length_b   1.000
_cell.length_c   1.000
_cell.angle_alpha   90.00
_cell.angle_beta   90.00
_cell.angle_gamma   90.00
#
_symmetry.space_group_name_H-M   'P 1'
#
loop_
_entity.id
_entity.type
_entity.pdbx_description
1 polymer ?
#
loop_
_entity_poly.entity_id
_entity_poly.type
_entity_poly.pdbx_seq_one_letter_code
_entity_poly.pdbx_strand_id
1 'polypeptide(L)'
;MDLKLSPSSDEIEIFLFECVVKNLQSFYGHSYDDAVRLVNEYYAKFTDAHFCRQHGISVQTADLFSHIAALGMTDRVQYYQVLKNDPNESAFIEWQRKLRKRKEYRNLNGRFN
;
A
#
# COMPACT_ATOMS: atom_id res chain seq x y z
N MET A 1 -29.24 19.23 16.25
CA MET A 1 -28.88 18.79 14.88
C MET A 1 -27.43 18.41 14.92
N ASP A 2 -27.13 17.12 14.96
CA ASP A 2 -25.74 16.64 14.93
C ASP A 2 -25.20 16.81 13.51
N LEU A 3 -24.45 17.90 13.30
CA LEU A 3 -23.60 18.06 12.14
C LEU A 3 -22.49 17.01 12.27
N LYS A 4 -22.71 15.83 11.67
CA LYS A 4 -21.61 14.92 11.32
C LYS A 4 -20.72 15.67 10.33
N LEU A 5 -19.70 16.35 10.86
CA LEU A 5 -18.56 16.80 10.08
C LEU A 5 -17.97 15.55 9.44
N SER A 6 -18.18 15.40 8.13
CA SER A 6 -17.37 14.47 7.35
C SER A 6 -15.92 14.92 7.48
N PRO A 7 -14.98 14.00 7.74
CA PRO A 7 -13.57 14.36 7.81
C PRO A 7 -13.13 15.05 6.51
N SER A 8 -12.22 16.01 6.64
CA SER A 8 -11.65 16.69 5.48
C SER A 8 -10.81 15.71 4.63
N SER A 9 -10.53 16.06 3.37
CA SER A 9 -9.69 15.22 2.50
C SER A 9 -8.32 14.94 3.14
N ASP A 10 -7.72 15.96 3.74
CA ASP A 10 -6.41 15.88 4.38
C ASP A 10 -6.41 14.91 5.58
N GLU A 11 -7.47 14.92 6.39
CA GLU A 11 -7.62 13.98 7.52
C GLU A 11 -7.73 12.52 7.04
N ILE A 12 -8.41 12.28 5.92
CA ILE A 12 -8.53 10.95 5.31
C ILE A 12 -7.17 10.48 4.80
N GLU A 13 -6.41 11.37 4.15
CA GLU A 13 -5.07 11.07 3.63
C GLU A 13 -4.06 10.76 4.74
N ILE A 14 -4.08 11.54 5.82
CA ILE A 14 -3.25 11.29 7.01
C ILE A 14 -3.61 9.94 7.63
N PHE A 15 -4.90 9.70 7.85
CA PHE A 15 -5.37 8.43 8.40
C PHE A 15 -4.96 7.22 7.53
N LEU A 16 -5.07 7.36 6.21
CA LEU A 16 -4.64 6.34 5.27
C LEU A 16 -3.13 6.08 5.39
N PHE A 17 -2.32 7.14 5.43
CA PHE A 17 -0.86 7.03 5.61
C PHE A 17 -0.50 6.26 6.89
N GLU A 18 -1.07 6.64 8.02
CA GLU A 18 -0.83 5.98 9.31
C GLU A 18 -1.22 4.50 9.28
N CYS A 19 -2.35 4.18 8.64
CA CYS A 19 -2.79 2.79 8.48
C CYS A 19 -1.81 1.98 7.62
N VAL A 20 -1.27 2.56 6.54
CA VAL A 20 -0.27 1.88 5.69
C VAL A 20 1.02 1.63 6.45
N VAL A 21 1.52 2.64 7.20
CA VAL A 21 2.73 2.50 8.03
C VAL A 21 2.55 1.38 9.06
N LYS A 22 1.44 1.38 9.81
CA LYS A 22 1.16 0.35 10.80
C LYS A 22 1.04 -1.05 10.19
N ASN A 23 0.46 -1.16 9.00
CA ASN A 23 0.34 -2.42 8.27
C ASN A 23 1.69 -2.92 7.76
N LEU A 24 2.59 -2.04 7.33
CA LEU A 24 3.96 -2.41 6.92
C LEU A 24 4.73 -3.01 8.10
N GLN A 25 4.61 -2.40 9.29
CA GLN A 25 5.19 -2.95 10.52
C GLN A 25 4.60 -4.32 10.85
N SER A 26 3.26 -4.42 10.86
CA SER A 26 2.56 -5.61 11.35
C SER A 26 2.63 -6.81 10.40
N PHE A 27 2.55 -6.58 9.08
CA PHE A 27 2.52 -7.67 8.09
C PHE A 27 3.88 -8.03 7.52
N TYR A 28 4.80 -7.07 7.46
CA TYR A 28 6.09 -7.23 6.80
C TYR A 28 7.28 -7.00 7.73
N GLY A 29 7.07 -6.60 8.98
CA GLY A 29 8.11 -6.54 10.01
C GLY A 29 9.02 -5.32 9.91
N HIS A 30 8.63 -4.28 9.17
CA HIS A 30 9.43 -3.06 9.04
C HIS A 30 9.47 -2.26 10.35
N SER A 31 10.56 -1.53 10.55
CA SER A 31 10.60 -0.48 11.58
C SER A 31 9.65 0.66 11.23
N TYR A 32 9.27 1.50 12.20
CA TYR A 32 8.44 2.67 11.93
C TYR A 32 9.11 3.61 10.92
N ASP A 33 10.39 3.93 11.15
CA ASP A 33 11.16 4.85 10.30
C ASP A 33 11.30 4.31 8.87
N ASP A 34 11.56 3.01 8.71
CA ASP A 34 11.60 2.38 7.38
C ASP A 34 10.23 2.41 6.71
N ALA A 35 9.16 2.09 7.44
CA ALA A 35 7.81 2.11 6.90
C ALA A 35 7.44 3.53 6.41
N VAL A 36 7.70 4.56 7.21
CA VAL A 36 7.49 5.97 6.83
C VAL A 36 8.29 6.32 5.58
N ARG A 37 9.58 5.99 5.56
CA ARG A 37 10.46 6.25 4.41
C ARG A 37 9.94 5.58 3.14
N LEU A 38 9.58 4.30 3.21
CA LEU A 38 9.09 3.52 2.07
C LEU A 38 7.78 4.06 1.51
N VAL A 39 6.85 4.49 2.36
CA VAL A 39 5.58 5.08 1.90
C VAL A 39 5.82 6.43 1.21
N ASN A 40 6.70 7.27 1.77
CA ASN A 40 7.07 8.55 1.15
C ASN A 40 7.78 8.35 -0.19
N GLU A 41 8.72 7.40 -0.30
CA GLU A 41 9.37 7.05 -1.56
C GLU A 41 8.37 6.53 -2.60
N TYR A 42 7.36 5.78 -2.18
CA TYR A 42 6.27 5.35 -3.06
C TYR A 42 5.48 6.54 -3.58
N TYR A 43 4.99 7.42 -2.70
CA TYR A 43 4.24 8.58 -3.14
C TYR A 43 5.06 9.49 -4.05
N ALA A 44 6.32 9.77 -3.72
CA ALA A 44 7.19 10.60 -4.55
C ALA A 44 7.34 10.06 -5.99
N LYS A 45 7.47 8.74 -6.17
CA LYS A 45 7.60 8.13 -7.50
C LYS A 45 6.27 8.07 -8.25
N PHE A 46 5.22 7.57 -7.60
CA PHE A 46 3.97 7.24 -8.29
C PHE A 46 3.04 8.44 -8.48
N THR A 47 3.37 9.60 -7.89
CA THR A 47 2.76 10.90 -8.20
C THR A 47 3.57 11.72 -9.21
N ASP A 48 4.79 11.30 -9.55
CA ASP A 48 5.63 11.97 -10.54
C ASP A 48 5.25 11.57 -11.97
N ALA A 49 4.87 12.56 -12.78
CA ALA A 49 4.42 12.34 -14.15
C ALA A 49 5.51 11.81 -15.08
N HIS A 50 6.77 12.13 -14.81
CA HIS A 50 7.89 11.66 -15.62
C HIS A 50 8.16 10.18 -15.37
N PHE A 51 8.28 9.77 -14.11
CA PHE A 51 8.41 8.38 -13.69
C PHE A 51 7.27 7.53 -14.23
N CYS A 52 6.02 7.96 -14.01
CA CYS A 52 4.86 7.20 -14.46
C CYS A 52 4.83 7.02 -15.99
N ARG A 53 5.18 8.07 -16.75
CA ARG A 53 5.29 7.99 -18.21
C ARG A 53 6.38 7.02 -18.66
N GLN A 54 7.57 7.06 -18.03
CA GLN A 54 8.68 6.17 -18.36
C GLN A 54 8.30 4.70 -18.17
N HIS A 55 7.49 4.41 -17.15
CA HIS A 55 7.04 3.06 -16.81
C HIS A 55 5.68 2.69 -17.43
N GLY A 56 5.09 3.55 -18.26
CA GLY A 56 3.81 3.28 -18.94
C GLY A 56 2.61 3.13 -18.00
N ILE A 57 2.65 3.79 -16.83
CA ILE A 57 1.57 3.76 -15.84
C ILE A 57 0.93 5.14 -15.70
N SER A 58 -0.31 5.18 -15.21
CA SER A 58 -0.99 6.44 -14.88
C SER A 58 -0.40 7.07 -13.62
N VAL A 59 -0.33 8.40 -13.61
CA VAL A 59 -0.05 9.16 -12.38
C VAL A 59 -1.12 8.83 -11.35
N GLN A 60 -0.67 8.46 -10.15
CA GLN A 60 -1.57 8.12 -9.06
C GLN A 60 -1.93 9.39 -8.27
N THR A 61 -3.17 9.47 -7.83
CA THR A 61 -3.74 10.61 -7.11
C THR A 61 -4.16 10.19 -5.70
N ALA A 62 -4.38 11.16 -4.82
CA ALA A 62 -4.93 10.92 -3.49
C ALA A 62 -6.28 10.16 -3.51
N ASP A 63 -7.12 10.46 -4.49
CA ASP A 63 -8.38 9.74 -4.74
C ASP A 63 -8.14 8.25 -5.04
N LEU A 64 -7.17 7.94 -5.91
CA LEU A 64 -6.81 6.56 -6.21
C LEU A 64 -6.25 5.84 -4.98
N PHE A 65 -5.40 6.50 -4.18
CA PHE A 65 -4.88 5.90 -2.93
C PHE A 65 -6.00 5.55 -1.97
N SER A 66 -6.98 6.44 -1.83
CA SER A 66 -8.17 6.23 -1.00
C SER A 66 -9.02 5.05 -1.51
N HIS A 67 -9.18 4.91 -2.83
CA HIS A 67 -9.89 3.78 -3.44
C HIS A 67 -9.15 2.44 -3.29
N ILE A 68 -7.81 2.42 -3.36
CA ILE A 68 -7.01 1.21 -3.14
C ILE A 68 -7.08 0.75 -1.67
N ALA A 69 -7.31 1.70 -0.76
CA ALA A 69 -7.35 1.52 0.69
C ALA A 69 -6.02 1.03 1.30
N ALA A 70 -5.93 1.10 2.63
CA ALA A 70 -4.67 0.91 3.35
C ALA A 70 -3.98 -0.43 3.05
N LEU A 71 -4.73 -1.53 2.99
CA LEU A 71 -4.14 -2.86 2.76
C LEU A 71 -3.57 -3.00 1.34
N GLY A 72 -4.28 -2.48 0.33
CA GLY A 72 -3.79 -2.49 -1.05
C GLY A 72 -2.55 -1.62 -1.20
N MET A 73 -2.54 -0.44 -0.57
CA MET A 73 -1.38 0.46 -0.55
C MET A 73 -0.17 -0.19 0.14
N THR A 74 -0.39 -0.87 1.27
CA THR A 74 0.66 -1.60 1.99
C THR A 74 1.33 -2.64 1.08
N ASP A 75 0.52 -3.44 0.38
CA ASP A 75 1.02 -4.45 -0.54
C ASP A 75 1.80 -3.83 -1.72
N ARG A 76 1.34 -2.71 -2.26
CA ARG A 76 2.04 -1.98 -3.34
C ARG A 76 3.39 -1.45 -2.86
N VAL A 77 3.44 -0.81 -1.69
CA VAL A 77 4.70 -0.29 -1.12
C VAL A 77 5.69 -1.44 -0.92
N GLN A 78 5.24 -2.56 -0.36
CA GLN A 78 6.08 -3.75 -0.21
C GLN A 78 6.61 -4.25 -1.57
N TYR A 79 5.74 -4.34 -2.57
CA TYR A 79 6.10 -4.91 -3.86
C TYR A 79 7.06 -4.03 -4.67
N TYR A 80 6.82 -2.72 -4.71
CA TYR A 80 7.60 -1.81 -5.55
C TYR A 80 8.80 -1.19 -4.85
N GLN A 81 8.72 -0.88 -3.55
CA GLN A 81 9.85 -0.24 -2.85
C GLN A 81 10.76 -1.26 -2.17
N VAL A 82 10.20 -2.27 -1.50
CA VAL A 82 11.01 -3.24 -0.73
C VAL A 82 11.56 -4.32 -1.64
N LEU A 83 10.69 -4.95 -2.43
CA LEU A 83 11.12 -6.00 -3.37
C LEU A 83 11.74 -5.43 -4.66
N LYS A 84 11.67 -4.10 -4.87
CA LYS A 84 12.23 -3.38 -6.01
C LYS A 84 11.79 -3.94 -7.37
N ASN A 85 10.56 -4.46 -7.45
CA ASN A 85 10.01 -4.91 -8.71
C ASN A 85 9.66 -3.71 -9.60
N ASP A 86 9.71 -3.94 -10.91
CA ASP A 86 9.28 -2.93 -11.88
C ASP A 86 7.79 -2.60 -11.70
N PRO A 87 7.37 -1.34 -11.96
CA PRO A 87 5.97 -0.95 -11.98
C PRO A 87 5.18 -1.69 -13.08
N ASN A 88 4.62 -2.84 -12.72
CA ASN A 88 3.79 -3.67 -13.60
C ASN A 88 2.58 -4.19 -12.83
N GLU A 89 1.40 -3.67 -13.18
CA GLU A 89 0.17 -3.95 -12.47
C GLU A 89 -0.24 -5.44 -12.53
N SER A 90 -0.01 -6.09 -13.66
CA SER A 90 -0.37 -7.51 -13.84
C SER A 90 0.52 -8.41 -12.99
N ALA A 91 1.82 -8.13 -12.94
CA ALA A 91 2.78 -8.85 -12.10
C ALA A 91 2.49 -8.63 -10.61
N PHE A 92 2.13 -7.41 -10.22
CA PHE A 92 1.68 -7.09 -8.87
C PHE A 92 0.44 -7.90 -8.46
N ILE A 93 -0.60 -7.93 -9.30
CA ILE A 93 -1.84 -8.69 -9.02
C ILE A 93 -1.54 -10.18 -8.85
N GLU A 94 -0.68 -10.74 -9.70
CA GLU A 94 -0.29 -12.14 -9.60
C GLU A 94 0.46 -12.44 -8.28
N TRP A 95 1.41 -11.58 -7.91
CA TRP A 95 2.12 -11.69 -6.64
C TRP A 95 1.17 -11.57 -5.44
N GLN A 96 0.26 -10.60 -5.47
CA GLN A 96 -0.71 -10.37 -4.39
C GLN A 96 -1.60 -11.59 -4.18
N ARG A 97 -2.08 -12.21 -5.26
CA ARG A 97 -2.86 -13.47 -5.20
C ARG A 97 -2.05 -14.60 -4.56
N LYS A 98 -0.78 -14.76 -4.93
CA LYS A 98 0.12 -15.78 -4.33
C LYS A 98 0.32 -15.53 -2.83
N LEU A 99 0.51 -14.26 -2.43
CA LEU A 99 0.65 -13.88 -1.03
C LEU A 99 -0.58 -14.23 -0.20
N ARG A 100 -1.79 -13.93 -0.72
CA ARG A 100 -3.04 -14.23 0.00
C ARG A 100 -3.29 -15.73 0.15
N LYS A 101 -3.05 -16.52 -0.90
CA LYS A 101 -3.08 -17.99 -0.80
C LYS A 101 -2.14 -18.53 0.27
N ARG A 102 -0.90 -18.03 0.33
CA ARG A 102 0.08 -18.48 1.35
C ARG A 102 -0.37 -18.18 2.78
N LYS A 103 -0.98 -17.01 3.02
CA LYS A 103 -1.51 -16.65 4.35
C LYS A 103 -2.66 -17.58 4.76
N GLU A 104 -3.55 -17.90 3.81
CA GLU A 104 -4.66 -18.83 4.06
C GLU A 104 -4.16 -20.22 4.45
N TYR A 105 -3.19 -20.80 3.71
CA TYR A 105 -2.60 -22.09 4.08
C TYR A 105 -1.91 -22.05 5.45
N ARG A 106 -1.19 -20.97 5.78
CA ARG A 106 -0.55 -20.82 7.10
C ARG A 106 -1.59 -20.77 8.23
N ASN A 107 -2.71 -20.07 8.01
CA ASN A 107 -3.77 -19.95 9.00
C ASN A 107 -4.56 -21.27 9.19
N LEU A 108 -4.74 -22.04 8.12
CA LEU A 108 -5.34 -23.39 8.19
C LEU A 108 -4.42 -24.35 8.96
N ASN A 109 -3.12 -24.35 8.69
CA ASN A 109 -2.17 -25.27 9.33
C ASN A 109 -1.81 -24.85 10.77
N GLY A 110 -1.93 -23.56 11.12
CA GLY A 110 -1.73 -23.07 12.48
C GLY A 110 -2.91 -23.28 13.42
N ARG A 111 -4.06 -23.76 12.92
CA ARG A 111 -5.26 -24.10 13.73
C ARG A 111 -5.29 -25.55 14.23
N PHE A 112 -4.32 -26.37 13.85
CA PHE A 112 -4.20 -27.79 14.23
C PHE A 112 -3.03 -28.07 15.19
N ASN A 113 -2.42 -27.03 15.77
CA ASN A 113 -1.41 -27.16 16.84
C ASN A 113 -1.91 -26.47 18.11
#